data_AF-A0A2P5B212-F1
#
_entry.id   AF-A0A2P5B212-F1
#
_cell.length_a   1.000
_cell.length_b   1.000
_cell.length_c   1.000
_cell.angle_alpha   90.00
_cell.angle_beta   90.00
_cell.angle_gamma   90.00
#
_symmetry.space_group_name_H-M   'P 1'
#
loop_
_entity.id
_entity.type
_entity.pdbx_description
1 polymer ?
#
loop_
_entity_poly.entity_id
_entity_poly.type
_entity_poly.pdbx_seq_one_letter_code
_entity_poly.pdbx_strand_id
1 'polypeptide(L)'
;MPPTFTSATGVELYVADGIKGSNPCQLELLFTAEDIKSRIKQTYWQDSLYVLGALGKLVALILQTNNLTGGIPASLGNISSLGIFSVAYNNLVGSIPHELGRLKSLTFLAIGPNNLFGTIPFPLYNMSSMSTFSIAFNQINGTLPSNIGLMLPNLK
;
A
#
# COMPACT_ATOMS: atom_id res chain seq x y z
N MET A 1 6.42 20.09 -0.62
CA MET A 1 7.46 19.33 0.10
C MET A 1 6.92 17.94 0.33
N PRO A 2 7.69 16.85 0.10
CA PRO A 2 7.27 15.55 0.58
C PRO A 2 7.22 15.59 2.12
N PRO A 3 6.30 14.87 2.77
CA PRO A 3 6.30 14.80 4.22
C PRO A 3 7.62 14.19 4.69
N THR A 4 8.28 14.84 5.65
CA THR A 4 9.39 14.24 6.39
C THR A 4 8.80 13.27 7.40
N PHE A 5 8.90 11.97 7.11
CA PHE A 5 8.46 10.90 8.00
C PHE A 5 9.57 10.62 9.02
N THR A 6 9.41 11.16 10.24
CA THR A 6 10.31 10.85 11.35
C THR A 6 10.03 9.45 11.87
N SER A 7 11.10 8.66 11.97
CA SER A 7 11.15 7.30 12.51
C SER A 7 10.36 7.14 13.81
N ALA A 8 9.27 6.37 13.73
CA ALA A 8 8.73 5.60 14.83
C ALA A 8 8.27 4.27 14.24
N THR A 9 8.78 3.17 14.76
CA THR A 9 8.24 1.82 14.50
C THR A 9 6.74 1.83 14.77
N GLY A 10 5.90 1.56 13.76
CA GLY A 10 4.45 1.65 13.94
C GLY A 10 3.64 1.22 12.72
N VAL A 11 2.49 0.60 12.99
CA VAL A 11 1.40 0.42 12.04
C VAL A 11 0.51 1.65 12.12
N GLU A 12 0.33 2.36 11.00
CA GLU A 12 -0.53 3.53 10.88
C GLU A 12 -1.65 3.23 9.87
N LEU A 13 -2.87 3.60 10.24
CA LEU A 13 -4.08 3.33 9.46
C LEU A 13 -4.90 4.60 9.39
N TYR A 14 -5.38 4.92 8.18
CA TYR A 14 -6.23 6.08 7.96
C TYR A 14 -7.59 5.72 7.33
N VAL A 15 -8.72 5.99 8.00
CA VAL A 15 -10.10 5.83 7.46
C VAL A 15 -10.68 7.22 7.12
N ALA A 16 -11.43 7.34 6.04
CA ALA A 16 -12.13 8.57 5.73
C ALA A 16 -13.35 8.76 6.64
N ASP A 17 -13.25 9.64 7.64
CA ASP A 17 -14.40 10.43 8.06
C ASP A 17 -14.41 11.66 7.15
N GLY A 18 -15.46 11.77 6.33
CA GLY A 18 -15.47 12.66 5.19
C GLY A 18 -15.17 14.10 5.56
N ILE A 19 -14.32 14.78 4.77
CA ILE A 19 -14.39 16.21 4.43
C ILE A 19 -13.43 16.49 3.26
N LYS A 20 -13.94 17.20 2.25
CA LYS A 20 -13.13 17.96 1.29
C LYS A 20 -12.42 19.07 2.06
N GLY A 21 -11.09 19.05 2.12
CA GLY A 21 -10.28 20.24 2.42
C GLY A 21 -9.65 20.36 3.81
N SER A 22 -9.60 19.31 4.62
CA SER A 22 -8.91 19.37 5.93
C SER A 22 -7.47 18.86 5.87
N ASN A 23 -6.60 19.65 6.50
CA ASN A 23 -5.18 19.50 6.75
C ASN A 23 -4.77 18.05 7.12
N PRO A 24 -3.69 17.46 6.56
CA PRO A 24 -3.26 16.07 6.82
C PRO A 24 -2.80 15.77 8.26
N CYS A 25 -3.00 16.68 9.22
CA CYS A 25 -2.62 16.52 10.63
C CYS A 25 -3.79 16.27 11.59
N GLN A 26 -5.03 16.10 11.11
CA GLN A 26 -6.14 15.64 11.98
C GLN A 26 -6.92 14.51 11.31
N LEU A 27 -6.47 13.28 11.55
CA LEU A 27 -7.23 12.06 11.29
C LEU A 27 -7.17 11.23 12.57
N GLU A 28 -8.03 11.56 13.54
CA GLU A 28 -8.40 10.67 14.64
C GLU A 28 -9.27 9.55 14.09
N LEU A 29 -8.98 8.30 14.46
CA LEU A 29 -9.59 7.14 13.82
C LEU A 29 -10.17 6.11 14.76
N LEU A 30 -11.50 5.98 14.63
CA LEU A 30 -12.31 4.87 15.09
C LEU A 30 -11.98 3.60 14.29
N PHE A 31 -10.94 2.92 14.74
CA PHE A 31 -10.73 1.47 14.90
C PHE A 31 -9.34 1.46 15.51
N THR A 32 -9.20 1.14 16.80
CA THR A 32 -7.95 1.48 17.49
C THR A 32 -6.77 0.90 16.71
N ALA A 33 -5.74 1.71 16.45
CA ALA A 33 -4.51 1.22 15.85
C ALA A 33 -3.98 0.01 16.64
N GLU A 34 -4.32 -0.07 17.93
CA GLU A 34 -4.07 -1.19 18.82
C GLU A 34 -4.79 -2.51 18.44
N ASP A 35 -6.01 -2.50 17.92
CA ASP A 35 -6.70 -3.74 17.48
C ASP A 35 -6.04 -4.37 16.23
N ILE A 36 -5.62 -3.53 15.28
CA ILE A 36 -4.94 -4.01 14.08
C ILE A 36 -3.44 -4.24 14.34
N LYS A 37 -2.77 -3.42 15.17
CA LYS A 37 -1.43 -3.74 15.71
C LYS A 37 -1.44 -5.06 16.47
N SER A 38 -2.45 -5.31 17.30
CA SER A 38 -2.60 -6.54 18.08
C SER A 38 -2.80 -7.77 17.17
N ARG A 39 -3.46 -7.61 16.02
CA ARG A 39 -3.64 -8.67 15.02
C ARG A 39 -2.44 -8.84 14.07
N ILE A 40 -1.74 -7.76 13.75
CA ILE A 40 -0.51 -7.76 12.95
C ILE A 40 0.72 -8.24 13.77
N LYS A 41 0.59 -8.41 15.09
CA LYS A 41 1.63 -8.94 15.99
C LYS A 41 2.07 -10.38 15.72
N GLN A 42 1.52 -11.06 14.72
CA GLN A 42 1.93 -12.42 14.38
C GLN A 42 2.32 -12.46 12.91
N THR A 43 3.59 -12.79 12.69
CA THR A 43 4.32 -13.42 11.56
C THR A 43 3.66 -13.70 10.20
N TYR A 44 2.34 -13.55 10.02
CA TYR A 44 1.62 -13.75 8.78
C TYR A 44 0.46 -12.74 8.69
N TRP A 45 0.73 -11.53 8.18
CA TRP A 45 -0.29 -10.48 8.05
C TRP A 45 -1.44 -10.87 7.10
N GLN A 46 -1.19 -11.76 6.14
CA GLN A 46 -2.16 -12.29 5.19
C GLN A 46 -3.46 -12.80 5.84
N ASP A 47 -3.34 -13.52 6.97
CA ASP A 47 -4.49 -14.13 7.66
C ASP A 47 -5.35 -13.10 8.39
N SER A 48 -4.79 -11.94 8.73
CA SER A 48 -5.52 -10.84 9.38
C SER A 48 -6.28 -9.94 8.39
N LEU A 49 -6.01 -10.06 7.09
CA LEU A 49 -6.47 -9.09 6.07
C LEU A 49 -7.80 -9.43 5.40
N TYR A 50 -8.37 -10.61 5.67
CA TYR A 50 -9.77 -10.88 5.34
C TYR A 50 -10.70 -9.81 5.92
N VAL A 51 -10.34 -9.24 7.08
CA VAL A 51 -11.08 -8.17 7.75
C VAL A 51 -10.92 -6.81 7.06
N LEU A 52 -9.79 -6.52 6.38
CA LEU A 52 -9.62 -5.22 5.71
C LEU A 52 -10.47 -5.08 4.45
N GLY A 53 -10.86 -6.18 3.81
CA GLY A 53 -11.86 -6.17 2.73
C GLY A 53 -13.22 -5.63 3.18
N ALA A 54 -13.50 -5.63 4.50
CA ALA A 54 -14.68 -5.03 5.10
C ALA A 54 -14.52 -3.53 5.44
N LEU A 55 -13.29 -2.99 5.36
CA LEU A 55 -13.01 -1.57 5.62
C LEU A 55 -13.17 -0.75 4.33
N GLY A 56 -14.39 -0.68 3.81
CA GLY A 56 -14.72 0.09 2.59
C GLY A 56 -14.38 1.58 2.64
N LYS A 57 -13.94 2.10 3.79
CA LYS A 57 -13.54 3.49 4.02
C LYS A 57 -12.04 3.71 4.25
N LEU A 58 -11.21 2.66 4.20
CA LEU A 58 -9.77 2.78 4.46
C LEU A 58 -9.09 3.54 3.31
N VAL A 59 -8.46 4.67 3.63
CA VAL A 59 -7.80 5.57 2.66
C VAL A 59 -6.28 5.42 2.70
N ALA A 60 -5.69 5.10 3.84
CA ALA A 60 -4.26 4.80 3.90
C ALA A 60 -3.95 3.59 4.77
N LEU A 61 -3.05 2.76 4.25
CA LEU A 61 -2.48 1.61 4.92
C LEU A 61 -0.95 1.75 4.91
N ILE A 62 -0.37 2.12 6.05
CA ILE A 62 1.06 2.39 6.19
C ILE A 62 1.62 1.43 7.24
N LEU A 63 2.39 0.44 6.79
CA LEU A 63 2.99 -0.63 7.57
C LEU A 63 4.52 -0.64 7.42
N GLN A 64 5.13 0.53 7.24
CA GLN A 64 6.56 0.66 6.99
C GLN A 64 7.41 0.22 8.18
N THR A 65 8.61 -0.30 7.92
CA THR A 65 9.62 -0.60 8.95
C THR A 65 9.08 -1.55 10.03
N ASN A 66 8.59 -2.70 9.57
CA ASN A 66 8.12 -3.79 10.43
C ASN A 66 8.82 -5.10 10.04
N ASN A 67 8.53 -6.18 10.76
CA ASN A 67 9.04 -7.52 10.45
C ASN A 67 7.99 -8.38 9.72
N LEU A 68 7.16 -7.78 8.86
CA LEU A 68 6.09 -8.50 8.17
C LEU A 68 6.68 -9.50 7.16
N THR A 69 6.13 -10.72 7.16
CA THR A 69 6.50 -11.82 6.26
C THR A 69 5.29 -12.35 5.50
N GLY A 70 5.52 -13.08 4.41
CA GLY A 70 4.46 -13.56 3.51
C GLY A 70 4.18 -12.61 2.34
N GLY A 71 3.17 -12.97 1.55
CA GLY A 71 2.77 -12.25 0.32
C GLY A 71 1.85 -11.07 0.55
N ILE A 72 1.82 -10.17 -0.44
CA ILE A 72 0.78 -9.15 -0.53
C ILE A 72 -0.53 -9.87 -0.93
N PRO A 73 -1.60 -9.80 -0.12
CA PRO A 73 -2.81 -10.52 -0.43
C PRO A 73 -3.61 -9.82 -1.54
N ALA A 74 -4.18 -10.62 -2.43
CA ALA A 74 -5.06 -10.15 -3.50
C ALA A 74 -6.30 -9.38 -3.00
N SER A 75 -6.77 -9.69 -1.78
CA SER A 75 -7.95 -9.05 -1.17
C SER A 75 -7.80 -7.55 -0.96
N LEU A 76 -6.57 -7.01 -0.90
CA LEU A 76 -6.35 -5.57 -0.86
C LEU A 76 -6.96 -4.85 -2.07
N GLY A 77 -7.05 -5.52 -3.22
CA GLY A 77 -7.68 -4.96 -4.42
C GLY A 77 -9.17 -4.66 -4.26
N ASN A 78 -9.82 -5.10 -3.18
CA ASN A 78 -11.23 -4.80 -2.89
C ASN A 78 -11.42 -3.47 -2.13
N ILE A 79 -10.35 -2.85 -1.62
CA ILE A 79 -10.41 -1.60 -0.85
C ILE A 79 -10.33 -0.41 -1.80
N SER A 80 -11.39 -0.17 -2.57
CA SER A 80 -11.40 0.85 -3.65
C SER A 80 -11.15 2.29 -3.17
N SER A 81 -11.33 2.56 -1.88
CA SER A 81 -11.04 3.85 -1.24
C SER A 81 -9.55 4.08 -0.92
N LEU A 82 -8.69 3.05 -1.06
CA LEU A 82 -7.29 3.13 -0.68
C LEU A 82 -6.53 4.08 -1.61
N GLY A 83 -6.04 5.19 -1.04
CA GLY A 83 -5.25 6.22 -1.70
C GLY A 83 -3.75 6.10 -1.44
N ILE A 84 -3.35 5.55 -0.29
CA ILE A 84 -1.95 5.36 0.10
C ILE A 84 -1.76 3.93 0.57
N PHE A 85 -0.80 3.23 -0.04
CA PHE A 85 -0.39 1.91 0.41
C PHE A 85 1.13 1.87 0.56
N SER A 86 1.60 1.60 1.77
CA SER A 86 3.01 1.35 1.99
C SER A 86 3.29 0.20 2.94
N VAL A 87 4.17 -0.69 2.51
CA VAL A 87 4.71 -1.83 3.27
C VAL A 87 6.24 -1.87 3.14
N ALA A 88 6.86 -0.73 2.83
CA ALA A 88 8.31 -0.60 2.65
C ALA A 88 9.08 -1.03 3.91
N TYR A 89 10.32 -1.51 3.74
CA TYR A 89 11.18 -1.97 4.84
C TYR A 89 10.52 -3.09 5.66
N ASN A 90 10.19 -4.19 4.99
CA ASN A 90 9.67 -5.41 5.60
C ASN A 90 10.41 -6.64 5.04
N ASN A 91 9.94 -7.84 5.40
CA ASN A 91 10.47 -9.13 4.92
C ASN A 91 9.45 -9.86 4.02
N LEU A 92 8.64 -9.11 3.26
CA LEU A 92 7.60 -9.66 2.38
C LEU A 92 8.21 -10.47 1.23
N VAL A 93 7.56 -11.57 0.86
CA VAL A 93 7.97 -12.49 -0.21
C VAL A 93 6.80 -12.70 -1.19
N GLY A 94 7.02 -13.39 -2.30
CA GLY A 94 5.96 -13.65 -3.29
C GLY A 94 5.87 -12.57 -4.36
N SER A 95 4.87 -12.69 -5.23
CA SER A 95 4.63 -11.75 -6.32
C SER A 95 3.70 -10.61 -5.91
N ILE A 96 3.74 -9.52 -6.68
CA ILE A 96 2.75 -8.45 -6.57
C ILE A 96 1.42 -8.97 -7.16
N PRO A 97 0.31 -8.96 -6.41
CA PRO A 97 -0.98 -9.40 -6.94
C PRO A 97 -1.52 -8.42 -7.98
N HIS A 98 -2.05 -8.95 -9.07
CA HIS A 98 -2.62 -8.14 -10.17
C HIS A 98 -3.88 -7.36 -9.74
N GLU A 99 -4.53 -7.80 -8.68
CA GLU A 99 -5.70 -7.18 -8.06
C GLU A 99 -5.42 -5.77 -7.54
N LEU A 100 -4.17 -5.41 -7.23
CA LEU A 100 -3.83 -4.02 -6.87
C LEU A 100 -4.14 -3.03 -7.98
N GLY A 101 -4.19 -3.46 -9.25
CA GLY A 101 -4.60 -2.61 -10.37
C GLY A 101 -6.08 -2.17 -10.33
N ARG A 102 -6.88 -2.75 -9.43
CA ARG A 102 -8.27 -2.32 -9.15
C ARG A 102 -8.35 -1.06 -8.29
N LEU A 103 -7.27 -0.69 -7.60
CA LEU A 103 -7.22 0.44 -6.67
C LEU A 103 -7.12 1.79 -7.40
N LYS A 104 -8.21 2.23 -8.03
CA LYS A 104 -8.22 3.45 -8.87
C LYS A 104 -7.98 4.75 -8.10
N SER A 105 -8.16 4.74 -6.78
CA SER A 105 -7.87 5.88 -5.90
C SER A 105 -6.41 5.96 -5.47
N LEU A 106 -5.60 4.93 -5.75
CA LEU A 106 -4.22 4.84 -5.24
C LEU A 106 -3.32 5.87 -5.93
N THR A 107 -2.73 6.72 -5.10
CA THR A 107 -1.81 7.80 -5.51
C THR A 107 -0.38 7.54 -5.06
N PHE A 108 -0.20 6.75 -4.01
CA PHE A 108 1.10 6.44 -3.42
C PHE A 108 1.21 4.93 -3.16
N LEU A 109 2.18 4.31 -3.82
CA LEU A 109 2.54 2.91 -3.63
C LEU A 109 4.02 2.77 -3.31
N ALA A 110 4.35 2.33 -2.10
CA ALA A 110 5.73 2.05 -1.70
C ALA A 110 5.85 0.68 -1.02
N ILE A 111 6.36 -0.30 -1.76
CA ILE A 111 6.44 -1.71 -1.33
C ILE A 111 7.89 -2.22 -1.19
N GLY A 112 8.89 -1.38 -1.41
CA GLY A 112 10.29 -1.73 -1.21
C GLY A 112 10.96 -0.81 -0.18
N PRO A 113 11.97 -1.28 0.57
CA PRO A 113 12.67 -2.57 0.44
C PRO A 113 11.90 -3.78 0.99
N ASN A 114 11.94 -4.91 0.27
CA ASN A 114 11.35 -6.22 0.63
C ASN A 114 12.02 -7.37 -0.19
N ASN A 115 11.53 -8.61 -0.08
CA ASN A 115 11.98 -9.77 -0.85
C ASN A 115 10.95 -10.21 -1.93
N LEU A 116 10.16 -9.28 -2.49
CA LEU A 116 9.17 -9.59 -3.52
C LEU A 116 9.86 -9.98 -4.83
N PHE A 117 9.29 -10.93 -5.57
CA PHE A 117 9.86 -11.46 -6.81
C PHE A 117 8.82 -11.56 -7.94
N GLY A 118 9.30 -11.90 -9.14
CA GLY A 118 8.47 -11.95 -10.35
C GLY A 118 8.34 -10.58 -11.02
N THR A 119 7.29 -10.39 -11.80
CA THR A 119 7.11 -9.19 -12.64
C THR A 119 6.08 -8.22 -12.04
N ILE A 120 6.13 -6.96 -12.48
CA ILE A 120 5.07 -5.99 -12.17
C ILE A 120 3.85 -6.35 -13.04
N PRO A 121 2.67 -6.63 -12.44
CA PRO A 121 1.49 -6.98 -13.22
C PRO A 121 1.03 -5.81 -14.09
N PHE A 122 0.63 -6.11 -15.34
CA PHE A 122 0.19 -5.10 -16.30
C PHE A 122 -0.89 -4.13 -15.78
N PRO A 123 -1.88 -4.54 -14.96
CA PRO A 123 -2.86 -3.63 -14.40
C PRO A 123 -2.30 -2.47 -13.57
N LEU A 124 -1.10 -2.63 -12.97
CA LEU A 124 -0.46 -1.56 -12.19
C LEU A 124 0.08 -0.44 -13.07
N TYR A 125 0.40 -0.73 -14.34
CA TYR A 125 0.81 0.29 -15.29
C TYR A 125 -0.35 1.19 -15.71
N ASN A 126 -1.61 0.76 -15.54
CA ASN A 126 -2.80 1.51 -15.95
C ASN A 126 -3.54 2.15 -14.76
N MET A 127 -2.76 2.70 -13.81
CA MET A 127 -3.26 3.39 -12.62
C MET A 127 -3.04 4.89 -12.78
N SER A 128 -3.94 5.56 -13.51
CA SER A 128 -3.81 6.97 -13.86
C SER A 128 -3.68 7.91 -12.65
N SER A 129 -4.23 7.56 -11.49
CA SER A 129 -4.12 8.35 -10.25
C SER A 129 -2.74 8.26 -9.57
N MET A 130 -1.88 7.33 -9.99
CA MET A 130 -0.59 7.05 -9.37
C MET A 130 0.36 8.25 -9.53
N SER A 131 0.85 8.77 -8.40
CA SER A 131 1.85 9.85 -8.35
C SER A 131 3.21 9.40 -7.86
N THR A 132 3.23 8.37 -7.01
CA THR A 132 4.45 7.75 -6.51
C THR A 132 4.34 6.24 -6.64
N PHE A 133 5.29 5.64 -7.37
CA PHE A 133 5.40 4.19 -7.55
C PHE A 133 6.82 3.75 -7.20
N SER A 134 7.00 3.28 -5.97
CA SER A 134 8.28 2.82 -5.43
C SER A 134 8.25 1.33 -5.12
N ILE A 135 8.97 0.56 -5.94
CA ILE A 135 9.14 -0.89 -5.79
C ILE A 135 10.61 -1.30 -5.69
N ALA A 136 11.52 -0.32 -5.67
CA ALA A 136 12.96 -0.53 -5.65
C ALA A 136 13.40 -1.38 -4.46
N PHE A 137 14.58 -1.98 -4.54
CA PHE A 137 15.11 -2.86 -3.49
C PHE A 137 14.20 -4.07 -3.21
N ASN A 138 13.81 -4.75 -4.29
CA ASN A 138 13.14 -6.05 -4.32
C ASN A 138 13.86 -6.97 -5.33
N GLN A 139 13.39 -8.20 -5.49
CA GLN A 139 13.87 -9.18 -6.48
C GLN A 139 12.97 -9.22 -7.73
N ILE A 140 12.36 -8.08 -8.08
CA ILE A 140 11.46 -7.92 -9.23
C ILE A 140 12.27 -8.01 -10.53
N ASN A 141 11.77 -8.76 -11.49
CA ASN A 141 12.35 -8.92 -12.83
C ASN A 141 11.34 -8.56 -13.93
N GLY A 142 11.78 -8.66 -15.19
CA GLY A 142 10.97 -8.32 -16.36
C GLY A 142 11.30 -6.94 -16.95
N THR A 143 10.49 -6.52 -17.92
CA THR A 143 10.69 -5.27 -18.66
C THR A 143 9.56 -4.30 -18.40
N LEU A 144 9.92 -3.02 -18.28
CA LEU A 144 8.93 -1.95 -18.26
C LEU A 144 8.37 -1.76 -19.67
N PRO A 145 7.05 -1.53 -19.84
CA PRO A 145 6.48 -1.16 -21.12
C PRO A 145 7.14 0.12 -21.66
N SER A 146 7.45 0.15 -22.95
CA SER A 146 8.07 1.32 -23.60
C SER A 146 7.20 2.58 -23.52
N ASN A 147 5.90 2.42 -23.33
CA ASN A 147 4.90 3.48 -23.19
C ASN A 147 4.53 3.79 -21.72
N ILE A 148 5.36 3.40 -20.75
CA ILE A 148 5.06 3.57 -19.31
C ILE A 148 4.70 5.02 -18.93
N GLY A 149 5.34 6.02 -19.54
CA GLY A 149 5.04 7.44 -19.30
C GLY A 149 3.65 7.87 -19.79
N LEU A 150 3.07 7.16 -20.77
CA LEU A 150 1.69 7.39 -21.21
C LEU A 150 0.69 6.67 -20.30
N MET A 151 1.07 5.52 -19.74
CA MET A 151 0.20 4.71 -18.90
C MET A 151 0.12 5.24 -17.45
N LEU A 152 1.20 5.87 -16.97
CA LEU A 152 1.30 6.51 -15.65
C LEU A 152 1.60 8.03 -15.81
N PRO A 153 0.64 8.82 -16.33
CA PRO A 153 0.87 10.21 -16.70
C PRO A 153 1.14 11.15 -15.51
N ASN A 154 0.79 10.72 -14.29
CA ASN A 154 0.92 11.52 -13.07
C ASN A 154 2.13 11.14 -12.21
N LEU A 155 2.96 10.20 -12.66
CA LEU A 155 4.15 9.75 -11.94
C LEU A 155 5.20 10.88 -11.93
N LYS A 156 5.62 11.29 -10.73
CA LYS A 156 6.59 12.39 -10.52
C LYS A 156 8.04 11.90 -10.45
#